data_AF-A0A1H6TTB9-F1
#
_entry.id   AF-A0A1H6TTB9-F1
#
_cell.length_a   1.000
_cell.length_b   1.000
_cell.length_c   1.000
_cell.angle_alpha   90.00
_cell.angle_beta   90.00
_cell.angle_gamma   90.00
#
_symmetry.space_group_name_H-M   'P 1'
#
loop_
_entity.id
_entity.type
_entity.pdbx_description
1 polymer ?
#
loop_
_entity_poly.entity_id
_entity_poly.type
_entity_poly.pdbx_seq_one_letter_code
_entity_poly.pdbx_strand_id
1 'polypeptide(L)' 'MGIFDWKHWLVILLVVLVLFGGKRLRHIGSDIGEAIKGFRKSVADADTPEPGAPAALDSNDSKPSRLANAVRTSNLD' A
#
# COMPACT_ATOMS: atom_id res chain seq x y z
N MET A 1 40.10 -1.38 -5.35
CA MET A 1 40.18 -2.47 -4.36
C MET A 1 39.50 -2.02 -3.07
N GLY A 2 38.16 -1.93 -3.09
CA GLY A 2 37.39 -1.52 -1.93
C GLY A 2 36.06 -2.25 -1.92
N ILE A 3 35.72 -2.89 -0.81
CA ILE A 3 34.51 -3.69 -0.63
C ILE A 3 33.22 -2.83 -0.61
N PHE A 4 33.36 -1.52 -0.75
CA PHE A 4 32.30 -0.51 -0.67
C PHE A 4 31.87 0.06 -2.03
N ASP A 5 32.27 -0.56 -3.14
CA ASP A 5 31.78 -0.14 -4.46
C ASP A 5 30.27 -0.36 -4.56
N TRP A 6 29.53 0.66 -5.01
CA TRP A 6 28.08 0.61 -5.30
C TRP A 6 27.67 -0.62 -6.13
N LYS A 7 28.57 -1.10 -7.00
CA LYS A 7 28.37 -2.29 -7.85
C LYS A 7 28.28 -3.59 -7.03
N HIS A 8 28.98 -3.69 -5.89
CA HIS A 8 28.88 -4.85 -5.00
C HIS A 8 27.48 -4.95 -4.38
N TRP A 9 26.92 -3.83 -3.90
CA TRP A 9 25.56 -3.80 -3.38
C TRP A 9 24.52 -4.19 -4.42
N LEU A 10 24.70 -3.77 -5.68
CA LEU A 10 23.83 -4.17 -6.78
C LEU A 10 23.86 -5.68 -7.05
N VAL A 11 25.05 -6.29 -7.01
CA VAL A 11 25.21 -7.76 -7.19
C VAL A 11 24.58 -8.52 -6.03
N ILE A 12 24.76 -8.07 -4.79
CA ILE A 12 24.15 -8.69 -3.61
C ILE A 12 22.62 -8.62 -3.70
N LEU A 13 22.06 -7.46 -4.07
CA LEU A 13 20.62 -7.27 -4.24
C LEU A 13 20.06 -8.25 -5.28
N LEU A 14 20.76 -8.44 -6.40
CA LEU A 14 20.39 -9.39 -7.44
C LEU A 14 20.37 -10.82 -6.90
N VAL A 15 21.41 -11.23 -6.18
CA VAL A 15 21.51 -12.58 -5.60
C VAL A 15 20.39 -12.85 -4.59
N VAL A 16 20.09 -11.88 -3.72
CA VAL A 16 18.98 -11.99 -2.76
C VAL A 16 17.64 -12.12 -3.49
N LEU A 17 17.41 -11.34 -4.54
CA LEU A 17 16.18 -11.42 -5.33
C LEU A 17 16.01 -12.77 -6.04
N VAL A 18 17.11 -13.37 -6.51
CA VAL A 18 17.11 -14.70 -7.13
C VAL A 18 16.87 -15.81 -6.09
N LEU A 19 17.50 -15.74 -4.92
CA LEU A 19 17.30 -16.73 -3.85
C LEU A 19 15.90 -16.69 -3.24
N PHE A 20 15.41 -15.49 -2.94
CA PHE A 20 14.10 -15.31 -2.33
C PHE A 20 12.96 -15.37 -3.35
N GLY A 21 13.25 -15.06 -4.62
CA GLY A 21 12.28 -14.84 -5.67
C GLY A 21 11.48 -13.55 -5.46
N GLY A 22 11.13 -12.86 -6.55
CA GLY A 22 10.37 -11.60 -6.48
C GLY A 22 9.00 -11.70 -5.79
N LYS A 23 8.42 -12.90 -5.72
CA LYS A 23 7.09 -13.13 -5.13
C LYS A 23 7.09 -12.97 -3.60
N ARG A 24 8.12 -13.47 -2.90
CA ARG A 24 8.27 -13.29 -1.44
C ARG A 24 8.65 -11.86 -1.08
N LEU A 25 9.56 -11.27 -1.86
CA LEU A 25 9.99 -9.89 -1.65
C LEU A 25 8.84 -8.89 -1.83
N ARG A 26 7.94 -9.13 -2.79
CA ARG A 26 6.75 -8.29 -3.01
C ARG A 26 5.70 -8.47 -1.91
N HIS A 27 5.49 -9.69 -1.41
CA HIS A 27 4.53 -9.93 -0.34
C HIS A 27 4.96 -9.24 0.96
N ILE A 28 6.21 -9.43 1.39
CA ILE A 28 6.76 -8.82 2.62
C ILE A 28 7.02 -7.32 2.41
N GLY A 29 7.46 -6.94 1.21
CA GLY A 29 7.72 -5.54 0.87
C GLY A 29 6.45 -4.69 0.75
N SER A 30 5.30 -5.28 0.43
CA SER A 30 4.01 -4.57 0.44
C SER A 30 3.64 -4.16 1.87
N ASP A 31 3.66 -5.12 2.80
CA ASP A 31 3.27 -4.91 4.20
C ASP A 31 4.22 -3.91 4.90
N ILE A 32 5.53 -4.06 4.67
CA ILE A 32 6.54 -3.13 5.22
C ILE A 32 6.47 -1.77 4.50
N GLY A 33 6.23 -1.77 3.19
CA GLY A 33 6.13 -0.55 2.39
C GLY A 33 4.96 0.33 2.82
N GLU A 34 3.84 -0.28 3.21
CA GLU A 34 2.66 0.41 3.71
C GLU A 34 2.92 1.07 5.08
N ALA A 35 3.62 0.37 5.97
CA ALA A 35 4.07 0.93 7.26
C ALA A 35 5.06 2.11 7.08
N ILE A 36 6.03 1.97 6.17
CA ILE A 36 7.01 3.04 5.88
C ILE A 36 6.34 4.22 5.16
N LYS A 37 5.32 3.98 4.33
CA LYS A 37 4.55 5.04 3.65
C LYS A 37 3.83 5.94 4.65
N GLY A 38 3.21 5.37 5.69
CA GLY A 38 2.60 6.12 6.78
C GLY A 38 3.61 6.99 7.53
N PHE A 39 4.78 6.42 7.86
CA PHE A 39 5.86 7.16 8.50
C PHE A 39 6.41 8.31 7.64
N ARG A 40 6.65 8.07 6.35
CA ARG A 40 7.10 9.13 5.43
C ARG A 40 6.04 10.22 5.27
N LYS A 41 4.75 9.85 5.24
CA LYS A 41 3.63 10.81 5.15
C LYS A 41 3.53 11.67 6.41
N SER A 42 3.66 11.10 7.60
CA SER A 42 3.63 11.85 8.86
C SER A 42 4.84 12.78 9.03
N VAL A 43 6.03 12.35 8.58
CA VAL A 43 7.23 13.20 8.60
C VAL A 43 7.11 14.33 7.56
N ALA A 44 6.56 14.04 6.37
CA ALA A 44 6.35 15.07 5.35
C ALA A 44 5.24 16.07 5.70
N ASP A 45 4.16 15.64 6.36
CA ASP A 45 3.07 16.53 6.81
C ASP A 45 3.51 17.45 7.96
N ALA A 46 4.58 17.12 8.70
CA ALA A 46 5.17 18.01 9.71
C ALA A 46 5.86 19.24 9.08
N ASP A 47 6.32 19.12 7.83
CA ASP A 47 7.04 20.19 7.12
C ASP A 47 6.16 20.93 6.08
N THR A 48 4.92 20.47 5.81
CA THR A 48 4.01 21.14 4.87
C THR A 48 2.53 20.92 5.27
N PRO A 49 1.76 21.99 5.57
CA PRO A 49 0.35 21.86 5.90
C PRO A 49 -0.48 21.73 4.61
N GLU A 50 -0.65 20.50 4.11
CA GLU A 50 -1.56 20.20 3.00
C GLU A 50 -2.73 19.31 3.48
N PRO A 51 -3.99 19.68 3.19
CA PRO A 51 -5.16 18.96 3.68
C PRO A 51 -5.45 17.73 2.83
N GLY A 52 -5.24 16.54 3.40
CA GLY A 52 -5.91 15.30 3.00
C GLY A 52 -5.41 14.65 1.71
N ALA A 53 -4.57 13.62 1.85
CA ALA A 53 -4.40 12.62 0.80
C ALA A 53 -5.12 11.32 1.22
N PRO A 54 -6.15 10.87 0.49
CA PRO A 54 -6.85 9.62 0.79
C PRO A 54 -6.00 8.45 0.25
N ALA A 55 -5.63 7.50 1.11
CA ALA A 55 -4.98 6.28 0.65
C ALA A 55 -5.59 5.05 1.32
N ALA A 56 -6.52 4.46 0.57
CA ALA A 56 -6.95 3.08 0.56
C ALA A 56 -7.53 2.51 1.87
N LEU A 57 -8.82 2.76 2.07
CA LEU A 57 -9.68 1.75 2.69
C LEU A 57 -10.03 0.71 1.62
N ASP A 58 -9.72 -0.51 2.01
CA ASP A 58 -10.12 -1.80 1.49
C ASP A 58 -11.60 -1.87 1.02
N SER A 59 -11.82 -2.89 0.19
CA SER A 59 -13.06 -3.67 0.09
C SER A 59 -14.04 -3.24 -0.98
N ASN A 60 -13.86 -3.92 -2.13
CA ASN A 60 -14.96 -4.63 -2.75
C ASN A 60 -15.82 -5.36 -1.69
N ASP A 61 -16.85 -4.70 -1.15
CA ASP A 61 -17.98 -5.39 -0.53
C ASP A 61 -19.31 -4.66 -0.85
N SER A 62 -20.08 -5.33 -1.70
CA SER A 62 -21.53 -5.48 -1.54
C SER A 62 -22.36 -4.20 -1.37
N LYS A 63 -22.72 -3.60 -2.51
CA LYS A 63 -23.96 -2.81 -2.63
C LYS A 63 -25.15 -3.77 -2.88
N PRO A 64 -25.87 -4.30 -1.86
CA PRO A 64 -27.29 -4.64 -2.06
C PRO A 64 -28.23 -3.99 -1.04
N SER A 65 -27.75 -3.30 0.00
CA SER A 65 -28.64 -2.76 1.04
C SER A 65 -29.46 -1.54 0.61
N ARG A 66 -29.07 -0.84 -0.47
CA ARG A 66 -29.83 0.32 -0.99
C ARG A 66 -30.97 -0.08 -1.94
N LEU A 67 -30.92 -1.27 -2.53
CA LEU A 67 -31.99 -1.79 -3.38
C LEU A 67 -33.15 -2.36 -2.55
N ALA A 68 -32.86 -2.97 -1.40
CA ALA A 68 -33.89 -3.49 -0.49
C ALA A 68 -34.78 -2.39 0.11
N ASN A 69 -34.24 -1.18 0.33
CA ASN A 69 -35.00 -0.09 0.94
C ASN A 69 -35.80 0.73 -0.08
N ALA A 70 -35.39 0.76 -1.35
CA ALA A 70 -36.09 1.49 -2.42
C ALA A 70 -37.42 0.84 -2.82
N VAL A 71 -37.54 -0.49 -2.70
CA VAL A 71 -38.78 -1.23 -2.96
C VAL A 71 -39.80 -1.05 -1.83
N ARG A 72 -39.35 -0.68 -0.62
CA ARG A 72 -40.23 -0.52 0.54
C ARG A 72 -40.90 0.86 0.59
N THR A 73 -40.32 1.88 -0.02
CA THR A 73 -40.89 3.24 -0.03
C THR A 73 -41.83 3.50 -1.21
N SER A 74 -41.86 2.63 -2.23
CA SER A 74 -42.79 2.74 -3.36
C SER A 74 -44.14 2.04 -3.13
N ASN A 75 -44.37 1.49 -1.93
CA ASN A 75 -45.55 0.68 -1.60
C ASN A 75 -46.34 1.28 -0.40
N LEU A 76 -46.15 2.57 -0.14
CA LEU A 76 -46.92 3.37 0.81
C LEU A 76 -47.43 4.61 0.06
N ASP A 77 -48.39 4.38 -0.83
CA ASP A 77 -49.47 5.32 -1.14
C ASP A 77 -50.51 5.25 0.00
#